data_AF-A0A7V2XZQ2-F1
#
_entry.id   AF-A0A7V2XZQ2-F1
#
_cell.length_a   1.000
_cell.length_b   1.000
_cell.length_c   1.000
_cell.angle_alpha   90.00
_cell.angle_beta   90.00
_cell.angle_gamma   90.00
#
_symmetry.space_group_name_H-M   'P 1'
#
loop_
_entity.id
_entity.type
_entity.pdbx_description
1 polymer ?
#
loop_
_entity_poly.entity_id
_entity_poly.type
_entity_poly.pdbx_seq_one_letter_code
_entity_poly.pdbx_strand_id
1 'polypeptide(L)'
;AGRLHVDEPLMLELREIKTALKQKEVLLVADAMTGQDAVNIAKSFSERLGIDGIILTKMDGDARGGAALSIKAVTERPIRFIGVGEKLDALEVFHPDRMVSRILGMGDVLTLIEKAEAAIDQKKAEELERKIRKDAFTLEDFRDQLQQVRKMGSLESILGMIPGLSKRMKGVEAMGFDEKALVRVEAIINSMTPKERTNVSIINGSRRLRIARGSGTTVQEVNQLLKRYLEARKMMKRLTQMERKGAGRSRASLFS
;
A
#
# COMPACT_ATOMS: atom_id res chain seq x y z
N ALA A 1 14.42 27.61 9.90
CA ALA A 1 14.90 26.89 11.09
C ALA A 1 13.79 26.94 12.15
N GLY A 2 13.31 25.79 12.61
CA GLY A 2 12.21 25.73 13.60
C GLY A 2 12.63 26.40 14.90
N ARG A 3 11.95 27.48 15.27
CA ARG A 3 12.21 28.23 16.51
C ARG A 3 11.07 27.92 17.47
N LEU A 4 11.44 27.32 18.60
CA LEU A 4 10.54 26.85 19.66
C LEU A 4 9.74 27.97 20.34
N HIS A 5 10.08 29.24 20.10
CA HIS A 5 9.32 30.39 20.57
C HIS A 5 9.17 31.38 19.41
N VAL A 6 7.94 31.85 19.22
CA VAL A 6 7.56 32.78 18.15
C VAL A 6 8.32 34.09 18.35
N ASP A 7 9.25 34.36 17.43
CA ASP A 7 10.12 35.53 17.45
C ASP A 7 9.35 36.75 16.93
N GLU A 8 9.24 37.81 17.74
CA GLU A 8 8.42 39.00 17.43
C GLU A 8 8.87 39.71 16.13
N PRO A 9 10.18 39.98 15.91
CA PRO A 9 10.68 40.45 14.62
C PRO A 9 10.25 39.60 13.42
N LEU A 10 10.28 38.27 13.56
CA LEU A 10 9.91 37.36 12.47
C LEU A 10 8.41 37.45 12.15
N MET A 11 7.56 37.59 13.17
CA MET A 11 6.12 37.73 12.95
C MET A 11 5.76 39.05 12.26
N LEU A 12 6.50 40.12 12.54
CA LEU A 12 6.36 41.39 11.83
C LEU A 12 6.73 41.22 10.35
N GLU A 13 7.88 40.60 10.06
CA GLU A 13 8.32 40.32 8.69
C GLU A 13 7.29 39.47 7.92
N LEU A 14 6.78 38.40 8.53
CA LEU A 14 5.76 37.55 7.92
C LEU A 14 4.45 38.31 7.63
N ARG A 15 4.08 39.27 8.49
CA ARG A 15 2.90 40.11 8.29
C ARG A 15 3.10 41.10 7.13
N GLU A 16 4.30 41.65 6.97
CA GLU A 16 4.66 42.50 5.83
C GLU A 16 4.59 41.71 4.52
N ILE A 17 5.17 40.50 4.48
CA ILE A 17 5.11 39.60 3.33
C ILE A 17 3.65 39.24 2.99
N LYS A 18 2.82 38.96 4.00
CA LYS A 18 1.40 38.67 3.80
C LYS A 18 0.66 39.84 3.14
N THR A 19 0.93 41.05 3.63
CA THR A 19 0.28 42.27 3.13
C THR A 19 0.72 42.60 1.71
N ALA A 20 2.00 42.41 1.39
CA ALA A 20 2.56 42.70 0.07
C ALA A 20 2.05 41.75 -1.03
N LEU A 21 1.94 40.45 -0.74
CA LEU A 21 1.69 39.43 -1.76
C LEU A 21 0.22 39.03 -1.91
N LYS A 22 -0.68 39.43 -1.01
CA LYS A 22 -2.13 39.12 -1.05
C LYS A 22 -2.41 37.63 -1.33
N GLN A 23 -1.84 36.75 -0.52
CA GLN A 23 -2.00 35.30 -0.70
C GLN A 23 -3.47 34.88 -0.57
N LYS A 24 -3.87 33.87 -1.33
CA LYS A 24 -5.21 33.27 -1.25
C LYS A 24 -5.39 32.36 -0.03
N GLU A 25 -4.35 31.64 0.35
CA GLU A 25 -4.35 30.75 1.51
C GLU A 25 -3.00 30.84 2.23
N VAL A 26 -3.04 30.84 3.56
CA VAL A 26 -1.87 30.69 4.43
C VAL A 26 -1.98 29.37 5.18
N LEU A 27 -1.06 28.44 4.89
CA LEU A 27 -1.02 27.12 5.51
C LEU A 27 0.10 27.02 6.54
N LEU A 28 -0.25 26.64 7.77
CA LEU A 28 0.74 26.35 8.81
C LEU A 28 1.19 24.90 8.72
N VAL A 29 2.50 24.68 8.63
CA VAL A 29 3.09 23.33 8.72
C VAL A 29 3.54 23.10 10.15
N ALA A 30 2.96 22.09 10.80
CA ALA A 30 3.26 21.73 12.18
C ALA A 30 3.72 20.26 12.27
N ASP A 31 4.58 19.97 13.24
CA ASP A 31 5.04 18.62 13.55
C ASP A 31 4.07 17.98 14.54
N ALA A 32 3.52 16.82 14.21
CA ALA A 32 2.62 16.11 15.11
C ALA A 32 3.35 15.50 16.32
N MET A 33 4.67 15.31 16.25
CA MET A 33 5.48 14.79 17.36
C MET A 33 5.62 15.78 18.52
N THR A 34 5.54 17.08 18.24
CA THR A 34 5.80 18.11 19.26
C THR A 34 4.61 18.35 20.19
N GLY A 35 3.48 17.66 19.96
CA GLY A 35 2.37 17.58 20.92
C GLY A 35 1.81 18.95 21.30
N GLN A 36 1.94 19.32 22.58
CA GLN A 36 1.43 20.59 23.14
C GLN A 36 2.14 21.82 22.55
N ASP A 37 3.41 21.71 22.17
CA ASP A 37 4.14 22.83 21.59
C ASP A 37 3.58 23.20 20.22
N ALA A 38 3.17 22.21 19.43
CA ALA A 38 2.50 22.44 18.16
C ALA A 38 1.20 23.24 18.33
N VAL A 39 0.45 22.96 19.42
CA VAL A 39 -0.80 23.68 19.75
C VAL A 39 -0.51 25.15 20.05
N ASN A 40 0.51 25.43 20.87
CA ASN A 40 0.88 26.80 21.23
C ASN A 40 1.37 27.62 20.02
N ILE A 41 2.19 27.00 19.16
CA ILE A 41 2.65 27.61 17.92
C ILE A 41 1.46 27.89 17.00
N ALA A 42 0.57 26.91 16.81
CA ALA A 42 -0.59 27.06 15.96
C ALA A 42 -1.53 28.18 16.44
N LYS A 43 -1.73 28.28 17.75
CA LYS A 43 -2.48 29.38 18.37
C LYS A 43 -1.87 30.74 18.05
N SER A 44 -0.58 30.91 18.35
CA SER A 44 0.11 32.20 18.16
C SER A 44 0.13 32.64 16.70
N PHE A 45 0.37 31.72 15.75
CA PHE A 45 0.32 32.02 14.31
C PHE A 45 -1.10 32.35 13.85
N SER A 46 -2.10 31.63 14.35
CA SER A 46 -3.50 31.91 14.02
C SER A 46 -3.94 33.30 14.50
N GLU A 47 -3.54 33.70 15.72
CA GLU A 47 -3.89 35.01 16.31
C GLU A 47 -3.14 36.18 15.65
N ARG A 48 -1.84 36.02 15.39
CA ARG A 48 -0.98 37.14 14.93
C ARG A 48 -0.95 37.31 13.42
N LEU A 49 -0.90 36.21 12.67
CA LEU A 49 -0.77 36.22 11.21
C LEU A 49 -2.11 35.92 10.54
N GLY A 50 -2.93 35.06 11.14
CA GLY A 50 -4.13 34.50 10.54
C GLY A 50 -3.78 33.40 9.53
N ILE A 51 -4.20 32.17 9.82
CA ILE A 51 -3.97 30.99 8.99
C ILE A 51 -5.30 30.44 8.48
N ASP A 52 -5.30 29.84 7.29
CA ASP A 52 -6.51 29.31 6.64
C ASP A 52 -6.59 27.78 6.72
N GLY A 53 -5.46 27.13 6.93
CA GLY A 53 -5.39 25.69 7.07
C GLY A 53 -4.07 25.21 7.67
N ILE A 54 -4.03 23.93 7.98
CA ILE A 54 -2.90 23.31 8.69
C ILE A 54 -2.48 22.04 7.97
N ILE A 55 -1.18 21.81 7.93
CA ILE A 55 -0.55 20.58 7.45
C ILE A 55 0.19 19.96 8.63
N LEU A 56 -0.14 18.71 8.97
CA LEU A 56 0.53 17.99 10.05
C LEU A 56 1.53 17.00 9.47
N THR A 57 2.78 17.11 9.87
CA THR A 57 3.85 16.20 9.43
C THR A 57 4.13 15.14 10.49
N LYS A 58 4.79 14.04 10.09
CA LYS A 58 5.19 12.93 10.97
C LYS A 58 3.98 12.27 11.66
N MET A 59 2.93 12.01 10.89
CA MET A 59 1.69 11.33 11.30
C MET A 59 1.76 9.80 11.10
N ASP A 60 2.97 9.28 10.91
CA ASP A 60 3.33 7.87 10.73
C ASP A 60 3.37 7.07 12.04
N GLY A 61 3.42 7.72 13.20
CA GLY A 61 3.45 7.08 14.52
C GLY A 61 2.08 6.94 15.21
N ASP A 62 1.91 5.87 15.99
CA ASP A 62 0.64 5.48 16.65
C ASP A 62 0.10 6.46 17.70
N ALA A 63 0.93 7.32 18.29
CA ALA A 63 0.56 8.12 19.47
C ALA A 63 0.10 9.57 19.19
N ARG A 64 -0.18 9.94 17.92
CA ARG A 64 -0.09 11.36 17.50
C ARG A 64 -1.41 12.03 17.10
N GLY A 65 -2.54 11.33 17.21
CA GLY A 65 -3.85 11.91 16.88
C GLY A 65 -4.33 13.03 17.81
N GLY A 66 -3.82 13.08 19.05
CA GLY A 66 -4.20 14.10 20.03
C GLY A 66 -3.74 15.52 19.64
N ALA A 67 -2.56 15.66 19.02
CA ALA A 67 -2.07 16.97 18.57
C ALA A 67 -2.98 17.57 17.49
N ALA A 68 -3.46 16.74 16.56
CA ALA A 68 -4.38 17.16 15.50
C ALA A 68 -5.69 17.71 16.08
N LEU A 69 -6.26 17.00 17.05
CA LEU A 69 -7.51 17.42 17.71
C LEU A 69 -7.31 18.74 18.47
N SER A 70 -6.25 18.84 19.27
CA SER A 70 -5.95 20.04 20.06
C SER A 70 -5.69 21.26 19.19
N ILE A 71 -4.94 21.11 18.10
CA ILE A 71 -4.69 22.20 17.15
C ILE A 71 -5.99 22.65 16.49
N LYS A 72 -6.84 21.71 16.05
CA LYS A 72 -8.14 22.05 15.45
C LYS A 72 -9.04 22.77 16.46
N ALA A 73 -9.06 22.34 17.72
CA ALA A 73 -9.85 22.95 18.77
C ALA A 73 -9.40 24.38 19.11
N VAL A 74 -8.09 24.64 19.10
CA VAL A 74 -7.54 25.96 19.48
C VAL A 74 -7.53 26.96 18.32
N THR A 75 -7.24 26.50 17.10
CA THR A 75 -7.17 27.40 15.93
C THR A 75 -8.50 27.54 15.21
N GLU A 76 -9.42 26.58 15.39
CA GLU A 76 -10.66 26.42 14.61
C GLU A 76 -10.44 26.25 13.09
N ARG A 77 -9.19 26.16 12.62
CA ARG A 77 -8.85 26.04 11.19
C ARG A 77 -8.78 24.59 10.72
N PRO A 78 -9.19 24.29 9.48
CA PRO A 78 -9.16 22.92 8.96
C PRO A 78 -7.74 22.39 8.79
N ILE A 79 -7.51 21.13 9.17
CA ILE A 79 -6.32 20.39 8.75
C ILE A 79 -6.59 19.92 7.32
N ARG A 80 -5.72 20.29 6.37
CA ARG A 80 -5.89 19.99 4.94
C ARG A 80 -5.14 18.73 4.53
N PHE A 81 -3.90 18.58 5.01
CA PHE A 81 -3.01 17.49 4.63
C PHE A 81 -2.28 16.90 5.84
N ILE A 82 -1.84 15.66 5.69
CA ILE A 82 -0.98 14.95 6.63
C ILE A 82 0.22 14.33 5.92
N GLY A 83 1.40 14.46 6.51
CA GLY A 83 2.61 13.75 6.10
C GLY A 83 2.74 12.44 6.87
N VAL A 84 2.59 11.31 6.19
CA VAL A 84 2.65 9.94 6.76
C VAL A 84 3.99 9.24 6.46
N GLY A 85 5.00 9.98 6.02
CA GLY A 85 6.33 9.45 5.73
C GLY A 85 7.25 10.53 5.18
N GLU A 86 8.47 10.12 4.80
CA GLU A 86 9.54 11.02 4.36
C GLU A 86 9.57 11.23 2.83
N LYS A 87 8.89 10.37 2.07
CA LYS A 87 8.90 10.42 0.61
C LYS A 87 7.92 11.49 0.09
N LEU A 88 8.14 11.94 -1.16
CA LEU A 88 7.30 12.96 -1.80
C LEU A 88 5.85 12.51 -2.00
N ASP A 89 5.60 11.20 -2.10
CA ASP A 89 4.28 10.59 -2.22
C ASP A 89 3.59 10.36 -0.85
N ALA A 90 4.25 10.69 0.26
CA ALA A 90 3.73 10.48 1.61
C ALA A 90 2.92 11.67 2.16
N LEU A 91 2.49 12.60 1.30
CA LEU A 91 1.57 13.69 1.66
C LEU A 91 0.14 13.30 1.25
N GLU A 92 -0.71 13.06 2.23
CA GLU A 92 -2.10 12.62 2.03
C GLU A 92 -3.09 13.71 2.44
N VAL A 93 -4.30 13.66 1.87
CA VAL A 93 -5.42 14.50 2.30
C VAL A 93 -5.86 14.09 3.71
N PHE A 94 -6.12 15.07 4.57
CA PHE A 94 -6.60 14.80 5.92
C PHE A 94 -8.07 14.33 5.89
N HIS A 95 -8.31 13.16 6.47
CA HIS A 95 -9.65 12.60 6.66
C HIS A 95 -9.94 12.46 8.16
N PRO A 96 -10.85 13.29 8.73
CA PRO A 96 -11.19 13.23 10.16
C PRO A 96 -11.64 11.84 10.61
N ASP A 97 -12.46 11.16 9.79
CA ASP A 97 -13.00 9.84 10.12
C ASP A 97 -11.92 8.77 10.31
N ARG A 98 -10.86 8.83 9.47
CA ARG A 98 -9.70 7.91 9.57
C ARG A 98 -8.89 8.17 10.83
N MET A 99 -8.71 9.44 11.19
CA MET A 99 -8.00 9.83 12.40
C MET A 99 -8.74 9.42 13.67
N VAL A 100 -10.06 9.60 13.71
CA VAL A 100 -10.91 9.16 14.83
C VAL A 100 -10.85 7.64 14.97
N SER A 101 -10.94 6.92 13.85
CA SER A 101 -10.83 5.44 13.83
C SER A 101 -9.50 4.95 14.38
N ARG A 102 -8.39 5.60 14.01
CA ARG A 102 -7.04 5.28 14.50
C ARG A 102 -6.89 5.58 16.00
N ILE A 103 -7.44 6.71 16.49
CA ILE A 103 -7.40 7.10 17.91
C ILE A 103 -8.25 6.16 18.77
N LEU A 104 -9.45 5.79 18.31
CA LEU A 104 -10.38 4.94 19.04
C LEU A 104 -9.99 3.45 19.00
N GLY A 105 -8.91 3.08 18.32
CA GLY A 105 -8.53 1.68 18.10
C GLY A 105 -9.56 0.90 17.28
N MET A 106 -10.56 1.59 16.72
CA MET A 106 -11.58 1.03 15.84
C MET A 106 -11.02 1.00 14.42
N GLY A 107 -10.03 0.14 14.19
CA GLY A 107 -9.49 -0.15 12.86
C GLY A 107 -10.49 -0.77 11.88
N ASP A 108 -11.78 -0.86 12.23
CA ASP A 108 -12.73 -1.75 11.58
C ASP A 108 -13.69 -1.09 10.57
N VAL A 109 -13.71 0.25 10.48
CA VAL A 109 -14.54 0.95 9.47
C VAL A 109 -13.79 1.09 8.13
N LEU A 110 -12.45 1.16 8.18
CA LEU A 110 -11.64 1.09 6.96
C LEU A 110 -11.64 -0.31 6.34
N THR A 111 -11.72 -1.38 7.13
CA THR A 111 -11.94 -2.74 6.60
C THR A 111 -13.23 -2.84 5.78
N LEU A 112 -14.26 -2.05 6.10
CA LEU A 112 -15.51 -1.99 5.36
C LEU A 112 -15.38 -1.22 4.03
N ILE A 113 -14.50 -0.21 3.98
CA ILE A 113 -14.22 0.55 2.75
C ILE A 113 -13.20 -0.17 1.86
N GLU A 114 -12.21 -0.85 2.45
CA GLU A 114 -11.34 -1.81 1.74
C GLU A 114 -12.16 -3.00 1.20
N LYS A 115 -13.15 -3.49 1.95
CA LYS A 115 -14.14 -4.46 1.43
C LYS A 115 -15.02 -3.88 0.31
N ALA A 116 -15.24 -2.57 0.28
CA ALA A 116 -15.97 -1.89 -0.80
C ALA A 116 -15.08 -1.67 -2.04
N GLU A 117 -13.78 -1.39 -1.88
CA GLU A 117 -12.81 -1.39 -2.98
C GLU A 117 -12.56 -2.81 -3.51
N ALA A 118 -12.63 -3.84 -2.66
CA ALA A 118 -12.61 -5.25 -3.09
C ALA A 118 -13.82 -5.63 -3.97
N ALA A 119 -14.93 -4.87 -3.95
CA ALA A 119 -16.04 -5.07 -4.87
C ALA A 119 -15.68 -4.65 -6.32
N ILE A 120 -14.66 -3.79 -6.50
CA ILE A 120 -14.08 -3.47 -7.83
C ILE A 120 -13.24 -4.65 -8.35
N ASP A 121 -12.71 -5.49 -7.45
CA ASP A 121 -11.90 -6.67 -7.77
C ASP A 121 -12.74 -7.91 -8.15
N GLN A 122 -14.07 -7.86 -7.96
CA GLN A 122 -14.96 -9.00 -8.22
C GLN A 122 -14.93 -9.43 -9.69
N LYS A 123 -14.90 -8.47 -10.64
CA LYS A 123 -14.80 -8.78 -12.07
C LYS A 123 -13.46 -9.40 -12.46
N LYS A 124 -12.36 -8.92 -11.87
CA LYS A 124 -11.02 -9.47 -12.12
C LYS A 124 -10.85 -10.84 -11.48
N ALA A 125 -11.40 -11.03 -10.29
CA ALA A 125 -11.46 -12.31 -9.61
C ALA A 125 -12.28 -13.33 -10.41
N GLU A 126 -13.46 -12.95 -10.94
CA GLU A 126 -14.29 -13.79 -11.81
C GLU A 126 -13.57 -14.14 -13.13
N GLU A 127 -12.88 -13.19 -13.75
CA GLU A 127 -12.08 -13.43 -14.96
C GLU A 127 -10.90 -14.37 -14.70
N LEU A 128 -10.20 -14.17 -13.58
CA LEU A 128 -9.11 -15.03 -13.13
C LEU A 128 -9.63 -16.44 -12.83
N GLU A 129 -10.73 -16.57 -12.10
CA GLU A 129 -11.40 -17.83 -11.83
C GLU A 129 -11.78 -18.54 -13.13
N ARG A 130 -12.35 -17.81 -14.10
CA ARG A 130 -12.70 -18.33 -15.42
C ARG A 130 -11.47 -18.79 -16.20
N LYS A 131 -10.37 -18.04 -16.16
CA LYS A 131 -9.09 -18.40 -16.81
C LYS A 131 -8.48 -19.64 -16.17
N ILE A 132 -8.43 -19.72 -14.85
CA ILE A 132 -7.95 -20.91 -14.12
C ILE A 132 -8.82 -22.13 -14.44
N ARG A 133 -10.15 -21.96 -14.47
CA ARG A 133 -11.12 -23.01 -14.81
C ARG A 133 -10.92 -23.54 -16.24
N LYS A 134 -10.57 -22.67 -17.19
CA LYS A 134 -10.30 -23.01 -18.59
C LYS A 134 -8.84 -23.40 -18.88
N ASP A 135 -8.02 -23.58 -17.84
CA ASP A 135 -6.57 -23.86 -17.96
C ASP A 135 -5.79 -22.82 -18.79
N ALA A 136 -6.31 -21.60 -18.81
CA ALA A 136 -5.81 -20.46 -19.57
C ALA A 136 -5.01 -19.49 -18.68
N PHE A 137 -4.51 -19.95 -17.51
CA PHE A 137 -3.66 -19.13 -16.64
C PHE A 137 -2.26 -19.02 -17.24
N THR A 138 -1.87 -17.82 -17.67
CA THR A 138 -0.62 -17.55 -18.40
C THR A 138 0.48 -16.98 -17.50
N LEU A 139 1.71 -16.88 -18.02
CA LEU A 139 2.80 -16.18 -17.31
C LEU A 139 2.53 -14.67 -17.16
N GLU A 140 1.72 -14.11 -18.05
CA GLU A 140 1.30 -12.70 -17.95
C GLU A 140 0.36 -12.51 -16.77
N ASP A 141 -0.65 -13.38 -16.61
CA ASP A 141 -1.52 -13.37 -15.43
C ASP A 141 -0.69 -13.56 -14.15
N PHE A 142 0.29 -14.46 -14.17
CA PHE A 142 1.18 -14.68 -13.04
C PHE A 142 2.03 -13.43 -12.67
N ARG A 143 2.55 -12.71 -13.67
CA ARG A 143 3.26 -11.44 -13.45
C ARG A 143 2.34 -10.39 -12.83
N ASP A 144 1.15 -10.25 -13.38
CA ASP A 144 0.20 -9.22 -12.95
C ASP A 144 -0.24 -9.46 -11.50
N GLN A 145 -0.41 -10.73 -11.10
CA GLN A 145 -0.64 -11.11 -9.69
C GLN A 145 0.55 -10.76 -8.79
N LEU A 146 1.78 -11.01 -9.22
CA LEU A 146 2.98 -10.62 -8.45
C LEU A 146 3.11 -9.09 -8.31
N GLN A 147 2.72 -8.33 -9.34
CA GLN A 147 2.69 -6.87 -9.27
C GLN A 147 1.60 -6.36 -8.31
N GLN A 148 0.44 -7.01 -8.27
CA GLN A 148 -0.62 -6.67 -7.30
C GLN A 148 -0.15 -6.90 -5.86
N VAL A 149 0.49 -8.04 -5.61
CA VAL A 149 1.10 -8.34 -4.30
C VAL A 149 2.18 -7.30 -3.95
N ARG A 150 2.98 -6.84 -4.92
CA ARG A 150 3.95 -5.74 -4.70
C ARG A 150 3.28 -4.43 -4.32
N LYS A 151 2.15 -4.08 -4.97
CA LYS A 151 1.42 -2.83 -4.72
C LYS A 151 0.77 -2.76 -3.34
N MET A 152 0.43 -3.91 -2.78
CA MET A 152 -0.18 -4.01 -1.45
C MET A 152 0.82 -3.84 -0.29
N GLY A 153 2.12 -3.69 -0.57
CA GLY A 153 3.15 -3.50 0.46
C GLY A 153 3.65 -4.82 1.07
N SER A 154 4.69 -4.72 1.91
CA SER A 154 5.45 -5.89 2.39
C SER A 154 4.54 -6.96 2.98
N LEU A 155 4.65 -8.19 2.50
CA LEU A 155 3.98 -9.35 3.10
C LEU A 155 4.25 -9.48 4.61
N GLU A 156 5.31 -8.85 5.13
CA GLU A 156 5.60 -8.68 6.55
C GLU A 156 4.50 -7.91 7.32
N SER A 157 3.92 -6.86 6.75
CA SER A 157 2.86 -6.09 7.42
C SER A 157 1.54 -6.88 7.46
N ILE A 158 1.22 -7.64 6.42
CA ILE A 158 0.05 -8.54 6.39
C ILE A 158 0.26 -9.76 7.30
N LEU A 159 1.45 -10.36 7.30
CA LEU A 159 1.80 -11.49 8.20
C LEU A 159 1.86 -11.06 9.67
N GLY A 160 2.21 -9.80 9.94
CA GLY A 160 2.19 -9.20 11.27
C GLY A 160 0.78 -9.01 11.85
N MET A 161 -0.25 -9.02 10.99
CA MET A 161 -1.66 -8.83 11.39
C MET A 161 -2.42 -10.14 11.65
N ILE A 162 -1.82 -11.32 11.41
CA ILE A 162 -2.46 -12.63 11.66
C ILE A 162 -1.99 -13.20 13.00
N PRO A 163 -2.84 -13.21 14.05
CA PRO A 163 -2.45 -13.74 15.37
C PRO A 163 -2.12 -15.24 15.29
N GLY A 164 -0.93 -15.62 15.76
CA GLY A 164 -0.53 -17.03 15.94
C GLY A 164 0.15 -17.71 14.73
N LEU A 165 0.29 -17.05 13.58
CA LEU A 165 0.93 -17.63 12.39
C LEU A 165 2.47 -17.56 12.42
N SER A 166 3.04 -16.60 13.15
CA SER A 166 4.48 -16.38 13.31
C SER A 166 5.23 -17.58 13.92
N LYS A 167 4.59 -18.40 14.77
CA LYS A 167 5.21 -19.62 15.32
C LYS A 167 5.19 -20.83 14.39
N ARG A 168 4.29 -20.89 13.40
CA ARG A 168 4.12 -22.05 12.49
C ARG A 168 4.86 -21.91 11.16
N MET A 169 5.43 -20.74 10.86
CA MET A 169 6.02 -20.42 9.54
C MET A 169 7.51 -20.04 9.58
N LYS A 170 8.29 -20.52 10.56
CA LYS A 170 9.76 -20.40 10.55
C LYS A 170 10.46 -21.00 9.30
N GLY A 171 9.75 -21.77 8.48
CA GLY A 171 10.23 -22.26 7.17
C GLY A 171 9.86 -21.37 5.97
N VAL A 172 9.00 -20.37 6.17
CA VAL A 172 8.50 -19.46 5.10
C VAL A 172 9.17 -18.09 5.16
N GLU A 173 9.90 -17.76 6.23
CA GLU A 173 10.90 -16.69 6.25
C GLU A 173 11.96 -16.87 5.12
N ALA A 174 12.18 -18.12 4.68
CA ALA A 174 13.02 -18.44 3.52
C ALA A 174 12.38 -18.12 2.15
N MET A 175 11.10 -17.73 2.11
CA MET A 175 10.47 -17.08 0.97
C MET A 175 10.54 -15.56 1.12
N GLY A 176 11.66 -15.03 1.61
CA GLY A 176 11.97 -13.62 1.54
C GLY A 176 11.69 -13.12 0.12
N PHE A 177 10.54 -12.43 -0.02
CA PHE A 177 10.18 -11.73 -1.24
C PHE A 177 11.03 -10.48 -1.27
N ASP A 178 12.34 -10.68 -1.51
CA ASP A 178 13.28 -9.63 -1.83
C ASP A 178 12.66 -8.85 -2.99
N GLU A 179 12.43 -7.56 -2.79
CA GLU A 179 11.86 -6.67 -3.81
C GLU A 179 12.67 -6.77 -5.11
N LYS A 180 13.99 -6.98 -5.00
CA LYS A 180 14.88 -7.22 -6.14
C LYS A 180 14.63 -8.56 -6.83
N ALA A 181 14.14 -9.57 -6.12
CA ALA A 181 13.75 -10.85 -6.72
C ALA A 181 12.45 -10.71 -7.52
N LEU A 182 11.50 -9.91 -7.06
CA LEU A 182 10.27 -9.62 -7.83
C LEU A 182 10.58 -8.84 -9.11
N VAL A 183 11.45 -7.83 -9.04
CA VAL A 183 11.93 -7.10 -10.22
C VAL A 183 12.62 -8.04 -11.22
N ARG A 184 13.43 -8.99 -10.74
CA ARG A 184 14.06 -10.00 -11.60
C ARG A 184 13.05 -10.92 -12.28
N VAL A 185 12.01 -11.36 -11.56
CA VAL A 185 10.92 -12.17 -12.14
C VAL A 185 10.21 -11.38 -13.24
N GLU A 186 9.89 -10.12 -12.99
CA GLU A 186 9.26 -9.22 -13.95
C GLU A 186 10.12 -9.05 -15.21
N ALA A 187 11.42 -8.81 -15.04
CA ALA A 187 12.38 -8.71 -16.15
C ALA A 187 12.44 -9.99 -16.99
N ILE A 188 12.46 -11.17 -16.36
CA ILE A 188 12.45 -12.46 -17.07
C ILE A 188 11.18 -12.63 -17.91
N ILE A 189 10.00 -12.32 -17.36
CA ILE A 189 8.71 -12.46 -18.07
C ILE A 189 8.62 -11.45 -19.23
N ASN A 190 9.09 -10.22 -19.00
CA ASN A 190 9.09 -9.17 -20.03
C ASN A 190 10.00 -9.51 -21.21
N SER A 191 11.08 -10.28 -21.00
CA SER A 191 11.98 -10.81 -22.05
C SER A 191 11.41 -11.99 -22.86
N MET A 192 10.19 -12.44 -22.55
CA MET A 192 9.46 -13.44 -23.33
C MET A 192 8.57 -12.79 -24.39
N THR A 193 8.39 -13.49 -25.50
CA THR A 193 7.39 -13.15 -26.53
C THR A 193 5.98 -13.47 -26.04
N PRO A 194 4.92 -12.84 -26.59
CA PRO A 194 3.54 -13.14 -26.21
C PRO A 194 3.20 -14.64 -26.32
N LYS A 195 3.68 -15.31 -27.38
CA LYS A 195 3.48 -16.75 -27.58
C LYS A 195 4.09 -17.60 -26.45
N GLU A 196 5.25 -17.21 -25.94
CA GLU A 196 5.94 -17.91 -24.84
C GLU A 196 5.26 -17.64 -23.49
N ARG A 197 4.69 -16.44 -23.29
CA ARG A 197 3.93 -16.11 -22.08
C ARG A 197 2.63 -16.90 -21.98
N THR A 198 1.94 -17.08 -23.10
CA THR A 198 0.71 -17.89 -23.16
C THR A 198 1.02 -19.38 -23.07
N ASN A 199 2.10 -19.84 -23.70
CA ASN A 199 2.45 -21.25 -23.74
C ASN A 199 3.91 -21.50 -23.31
N VAL A 200 4.10 -21.99 -22.09
CA VAL A 200 5.44 -22.31 -21.56
C VAL A 200 6.07 -23.54 -22.21
N SER A 201 5.29 -24.44 -22.80
CA SER A 201 5.81 -25.69 -23.39
C SER A 201 6.75 -25.46 -24.57
N ILE A 202 6.63 -24.32 -25.26
CA ILE A 202 7.50 -23.98 -26.39
C ILE A 202 8.87 -23.44 -25.95
N ILE A 203 9.08 -23.18 -24.66
CA ILE A 203 10.33 -22.60 -24.12
C ILE A 203 11.41 -23.68 -23.98
N ASN A 204 12.12 -23.90 -25.09
CA ASN A 204 13.29 -24.77 -25.18
C ASN A 204 14.59 -24.09 -24.68
N GLY A 205 15.71 -24.83 -24.67
CA GLY A 205 16.99 -24.33 -24.17
C GLY A 205 17.50 -23.06 -24.87
N SER A 206 17.34 -22.97 -26.20
CA SER A 206 17.71 -21.78 -26.97
C SER A 206 16.90 -20.54 -26.55
N ARG A 207 15.59 -20.69 -26.36
CA ARG A 207 14.72 -19.61 -25.86
C ARG A 207 15.07 -19.21 -24.44
N ARG A 208 15.39 -20.15 -23.56
CA ARG A 208 15.83 -19.84 -22.18
C ARG A 208 17.11 -19.03 -22.17
N LEU A 209 18.08 -19.35 -23.04
CA LEU A 209 19.31 -18.60 -23.19
C LEU A 209 19.04 -17.17 -23.69
N ARG A 210 18.14 -17.01 -24.67
CA ARG A 210 17.71 -15.69 -25.16
C ARG A 210 17.04 -14.86 -24.07
N ILE A 211 16.10 -15.45 -23.34
CA ILE A 211 15.37 -14.79 -22.24
C ILE A 211 16.35 -14.35 -21.17
N ALA A 212 17.24 -15.24 -20.71
CA ALA A 212 18.25 -14.94 -19.71
C ALA A 212 19.14 -13.74 -20.10
N ARG A 213 19.62 -13.72 -21.35
CA ARG A 213 20.39 -12.58 -21.89
C ARG A 213 19.57 -11.30 -21.94
N GLY A 214 18.31 -11.37 -22.35
CA GLY A 214 17.41 -10.20 -22.43
C GLY A 214 17.03 -9.62 -21.07
N SER A 215 16.92 -10.45 -20.04
CA SER A 215 16.60 -10.01 -18.67
C SER A 215 17.82 -9.71 -17.81
N GLY A 216 19.04 -9.94 -18.30
CA GLY A 216 20.27 -9.81 -17.50
C GLY A 216 20.38 -10.86 -16.38
N THR A 217 19.75 -12.02 -16.56
CA THR A 217 19.72 -13.11 -15.56
C THR A 217 20.38 -14.38 -16.10
N THR A 218 20.47 -15.40 -15.26
CA THR A 218 21.00 -16.72 -15.64
C THR A 218 19.90 -17.64 -16.18
N VAL A 219 20.29 -18.68 -16.93
CA VAL A 219 19.37 -19.73 -17.40
C VAL A 219 18.76 -20.51 -16.22
N GLN A 220 19.49 -20.61 -15.12
CA GLN A 220 19.02 -21.26 -13.89
C GLN A 220 17.85 -20.48 -13.26
N GLU A 221 17.94 -19.15 -13.19
CA GLU A 221 16.86 -18.30 -12.70
C GLU A 221 15.61 -18.40 -13.59
N VAL A 222 15.78 -18.46 -14.92
CA VAL A 222 14.66 -18.70 -15.84
C VAL A 222 14.02 -20.07 -15.57
N ASN A 223 14.80 -21.13 -15.39
CA ASN A 223 14.29 -22.46 -15.05
C ASN A 223 13.51 -22.46 -13.73
N GLN A 224 14.05 -21.79 -12.72
CA GLN A 224 13.43 -21.70 -11.40
C GLN A 224 12.10 -20.97 -11.46
N LEU A 225 12.00 -19.89 -12.25
CA LEU A 225 10.73 -19.20 -12.49
C LEU A 225 9.70 -20.11 -13.15
N LEU A 226 10.08 -20.80 -14.22
CA LEU A 226 9.17 -21.69 -14.95
C LEU A 226 8.65 -22.81 -14.03
N LYS A 227 9.52 -23.36 -13.17
CA LYS A 227 9.14 -24.36 -12.17
C LYS A 227 8.12 -23.81 -11.17
N ARG A 228 8.39 -22.63 -10.60
CA ARG A 228 7.47 -21.94 -9.66
C ARG A 228 6.11 -21.65 -10.30
N TYR A 229 6.10 -21.20 -11.55
CA TYR A 229 4.86 -20.97 -12.30
C TYR A 229 4.05 -22.28 -12.49
N LEU A 230 4.70 -23.39 -12.86
CA LEU A 230 4.03 -24.68 -13.02
C LEU A 230 3.47 -25.22 -11.69
N GLU A 231 4.21 -25.03 -10.59
CA GLU A 231 3.77 -25.38 -9.24
C GLU A 231 2.55 -24.54 -8.82
N ALA A 232 2.59 -23.23 -9.03
CA ALA A 232 1.48 -22.32 -8.76
C ALA A 232 0.23 -22.70 -9.58
N ARG A 233 0.40 -22.95 -10.88
CA ARG A 233 -0.69 -23.41 -11.77
C ARG A 233 -1.31 -24.72 -11.29
N LYS A 234 -0.48 -25.68 -10.84
CA LYS A 234 -0.94 -26.96 -10.28
C LYS A 234 -1.72 -26.76 -8.97
N MET A 235 -1.28 -25.84 -8.12
CA MET A 235 -1.94 -25.50 -6.86
C MET A 235 -3.29 -24.83 -7.09
N MET A 236 -3.35 -23.81 -7.96
CA MET A 236 -4.60 -23.12 -8.34
C MET A 236 -5.63 -24.09 -8.91
N LYS A 237 -5.20 -25.03 -9.76
CA LYS A 237 -6.07 -26.09 -10.30
C LYS A 237 -6.64 -26.99 -9.20
N ARG A 238 -5.84 -27.35 -8.19
CA ARG A 238 -6.29 -28.17 -7.05
C ARG A 238 -7.28 -27.41 -6.17
N LEU A 239 -7.02 -26.13 -5.87
CA LEU A 239 -7.92 -25.28 -5.09
C LEU A 239 -9.29 -25.16 -5.77
N THR A 240 -9.31 -24.87 -7.07
CA THR A 240 -10.56 -24.80 -7.86
C THR A 240 -11.32 -26.14 -7.86
N GLN A 241 -10.61 -27.27 -7.85
CA GLN A 241 -11.23 -28.61 -7.76
C GLN A 241 -11.75 -28.93 -6.34
N MET A 242 -11.07 -28.45 -5.30
CA MET A 242 -11.49 -28.63 -3.90
C MET A 242 -12.72 -27.76 -3.58
N GLU A 243 -12.78 -26.52 -4.05
CA GLU A 243 -14.00 -25.69 -3.96
C GLU A 243 -15.20 -26.37 -4.61
N ARG A 244 -15.02 -27.02 -5.77
CA ARG A 244 -16.11 -27.81 -6.41
C ARG A 244 -16.59 -28.97 -5.53
N LYS A 245 -15.69 -29.64 -4.80
CA LYS A 245 -16.04 -30.74 -3.89
C LYS A 245 -16.62 -30.25 -2.56
N GLY A 246 -16.21 -29.08 -2.08
CA GLY A 246 -16.76 -28.43 -0.88
C GLY A 246 -18.14 -27.81 -1.12
N ALA A 247 -18.31 -27.08 -2.23
CA ALA A 247 -19.60 -26.50 -2.65
C ALA A 247 -20.62 -27.56 -3.09
N GLY A 248 -20.15 -28.72 -3.58
CA GLY A 248 -21.00 -29.87 -3.87
C GLY A 248 -21.52 -30.57 -2.60
N ARG A 249 -20.75 -30.55 -1.50
CA ARG A 249 -21.18 -31.09 -0.19
C ARG A 249 -22.09 -30.14 0.57
N SER A 250 -21.86 -28.83 0.51
CA SER A 250 -22.72 -27.84 1.18
C SER A 250 -24.08 -27.65 0.50
N ARG A 251 -24.22 -27.92 -0.81
CA ARG A 251 -25.53 -27.92 -1.50
C ARG A 251 -26.32 -29.21 -1.28
N ALA A 252 -25.66 -30.34 -1.03
CA ALA A 252 -26.33 -31.62 -0.78
C ALA A 252 -26.89 -31.76 0.65
N SER A 253 -26.36 -31.02 1.62
CA SER A 253 -26.86 -31.04 3.01
C SER A 253 -27.96 -30.01 3.30
N LEU A 254 -28.39 -29.23 2.29
CA LEU A 254 -29.48 -28.25 2.43
C LEU A 254 -30.82 -28.80 1.91
N PHE A 255 -30.84 -30.03 1.36
CA PHE A 255 -32.04 -30.68 0.82
C PHE A 255 -32.15 -32.17 1.19
N SER A 256 -31.62 -32.59 2.34
CA SER A 256 -31.96 -33.87 2.98
C SER A 256 -32.55 -33.65 4.36
#